data_AF-A0A4U9VRB0-F1
#
_entry.id   AF-A0A4U9VRB0-F1
#
_cell.length_a   1.000
_cell.length_b   1.000
_cell.length_c   1.000
_cell.angle_alpha   90.00
_cell.angle_beta   90.00
_cell.angle_gamma   90.00
#
_symmetry.space_group_name_H-M   'P 1'
#
loop_
_entity.id
_entity.type
_entity.pdbx_description
1 polymer ?
#
loop_
_entity_poly.entity_id
_entity_poly.type
_entity_poly.pdbx_seq_one_letter_code
_entity_poly.pdbx_strand_id
1 'polypeptide(L)'
;MPFIYLTATATAYEFFCSLLLNVNSSYWSQAYSLFELCTIYYFYNKTFQRKYKSLFILSFVVLVVTYCVSAFFWTSTNSLLAKAINKLPITVFVLGFSFMWVKDLFGEMAIDAPQNSSTFYFITGLSMYYSITFLLFLFGYYIANSSDYFYDFWVINIIATIILRICLTVGVWKMKPN
;
A
#
# COMPACT_ATOMS: atom_id res chain seq x y z
N MET A 1 0.47 -5.83 -13.62
CA MET A 1 -0.18 -5.68 -12.29
C MET A 1 -0.62 -4.24 -12.11
N PRO A 2 -1.89 -3.96 -11.79
CA PRO A 2 -2.41 -2.59 -11.66
C PRO A 2 -1.67 -1.72 -10.62
N PHE A 3 -1.23 -2.29 -9.50
CA PHE A 3 -0.51 -1.55 -8.45
C PHE A 3 0.84 -0.96 -8.93
N ILE A 4 1.50 -1.61 -9.88
CA ILE A 4 2.80 -1.15 -10.42
C ILE A 4 2.61 0.05 -11.33
N TYR A 5 1.56 0.01 -12.17
CA TYR A 5 1.19 1.17 -12.96
C TYR A 5 0.77 2.33 -12.06
N LEU A 6 0.04 2.04 -10.98
CA LEU A 6 -0.33 3.06 -10.01
C LEU A 6 0.89 3.72 -9.37
N THR A 7 1.85 2.94 -8.87
CA THR A 7 3.06 3.50 -8.26
C THR A 7 3.92 4.26 -9.26
N ALA A 8 4.01 3.80 -10.51
CA ALA A 8 4.70 4.51 -11.59
C ALA A 8 4.00 5.84 -11.95
N THR A 9 2.67 5.85 -12.07
CA THR A 9 1.92 7.09 -12.33
C THR A 9 2.01 8.09 -11.19
N ALA A 10 2.05 7.62 -9.94
CA ALA A 10 2.25 8.52 -8.79
C ALA A 10 3.63 9.17 -8.80
N THR A 11 4.68 8.43 -9.15
CA THR A 11 6.02 9.03 -9.29
C THR A 11 6.10 10.06 -10.40
N ALA A 12 5.46 9.77 -11.54
CA ALA A 12 5.39 10.71 -12.64
C ALA A 12 4.60 11.96 -12.21
N TYR A 13 3.47 11.80 -11.54
CA TYR A 13 2.67 12.93 -11.05
C TYR A 13 3.44 13.78 -10.04
N GLU A 14 4.15 13.19 -9.07
CA GLU A 14 4.96 13.97 -8.12
C GLU A 14 6.06 14.77 -8.85
N PHE A 15 6.72 14.16 -9.83
CA PHE A 15 7.78 14.84 -10.58
C PHE A 15 7.23 15.97 -11.47
N PHE A 16 6.18 15.72 -12.25
CA PHE A 16 5.66 16.69 -13.22
C PHE A 16 4.70 17.72 -12.60
N CYS A 17 3.82 17.32 -11.70
CA CYS A 17 2.77 18.21 -11.20
C CYS A 17 3.17 18.96 -9.92
N SER A 18 3.84 18.30 -8.97
CA SER A 18 4.24 18.98 -7.73
C SER A 18 5.57 19.72 -7.85
N LEU A 19 6.60 19.11 -8.44
CA LEU A 19 7.92 19.76 -8.56
C LEU A 19 7.99 20.81 -9.67
N LEU A 20 7.35 20.54 -10.82
CA LEU A 20 7.45 21.39 -12.01
C LEU A 20 6.32 22.45 -12.10
N LEU A 21 5.10 22.10 -11.68
CA LEU A 21 3.91 22.94 -11.90
C LEU A 21 3.29 23.51 -10.60
N ASN A 22 3.82 23.16 -9.41
CA ASN A 22 3.30 23.58 -8.10
C ASN A 22 1.78 23.36 -7.93
N VAL A 23 1.22 22.36 -8.60
CA VAL A 23 -0.22 22.04 -8.48
C VAL A 23 -0.47 21.42 -7.11
N ASN A 24 -1.55 21.86 -6.44
CA ASN A 24 -1.94 21.34 -5.14
C ASN A 24 -2.12 19.80 -5.20
N SER A 25 -1.20 19.08 -4.56
CA SER A 25 -1.12 17.61 -4.58
C SER A 25 -2.19 16.93 -3.72
N SER A 26 -3.01 17.70 -2.99
CA SER A 26 -4.03 17.17 -2.08
C SER A 26 -5.10 16.34 -2.82
N TYR A 27 -5.60 16.82 -3.96
CA TYR A 27 -6.62 16.11 -4.75
C TYR A 27 -6.10 14.78 -5.30
N TRP A 28 -4.87 14.81 -5.85
CA TRP A 28 -4.21 13.59 -6.32
C TRP A 28 -3.96 12.60 -5.19
N SER A 29 -3.55 13.08 -4.01
CA SER A 29 -3.32 12.22 -2.85
C SER A 29 -4.59 11.48 -2.40
N GLN A 30 -5.77 12.09 -2.53
CA GLN A 30 -7.03 11.44 -2.18
C GLN A 30 -7.48 10.41 -3.23
N ALA A 31 -7.32 10.74 -4.51
CA ALA A 31 -7.59 9.80 -5.62
C ALA A 31 -6.63 8.61 -5.59
N TYR A 32 -5.34 8.86 -5.33
CA TYR A 32 -4.31 7.84 -5.20
C TYR A 32 -4.66 6.84 -4.09
N SER A 33 -5.14 7.31 -2.94
CA SER A 33 -5.53 6.45 -1.82
C SER A 33 -6.67 5.48 -2.20
N LEU A 34 -7.61 5.91 -3.04
CA LEU A 34 -8.68 5.06 -3.56
C LEU A 34 -8.13 3.99 -4.51
N PHE A 35 -7.29 4.41 -5.48
CA PHE A 35 -6.69 3.47 -6.41
C PHE A 35 -5.76 2.47 -5.71
N GLU A 36 -5.04 2.91 -4.68
CA GLU A 36 -4.18 2.07 -3.85
C GLU A 36 -5.00 0.94 -3.22
N LEU A 37 -6.12 1.28 -2.57
CA LEU A 37 -7.07 0.32 -2.01
C LEU A 37 -7.58 -0.66 -3.08
N CYS A 38 -8.08 -0.15 -4.21
CA CYS A 38 -8.64 -0.99 -5.27
C CYS A 38 -7.60 -1.97 -5.86
N THR A 39 -6.38 -1.49 -6.09
CA THR A 39 -5.33 -2.29 -6.72
C THR A 39 -4.76 -3.36 -5.79
N ILE A 40 -4.62 -3.07 -4.49
CA ILE A 40 -4.21 -4.04 -3.47
C ILE A 40 -5.29 -5.09 -3.25
N TYR A 41 -6.55 -4.65 -3.15
CA TYR A 41 -7.68 -5.56 -3.04
C TYR A 41 -7.73 -6.52 -4.22
N TYR A 42 -7.62 -5.98 -5.45
CA TYR A 42 -7.57 -6.77 -6.67
C TYR A 42 -6.41 -7.78 -6.66
N PHE A 43 -5.22 -7.36 -6.24
CA PHE A 43 -4.05 -8.22 -6.16
C PHE A 43 -4.30 -9.43 -5.26
N TYR A 44 -4.70 -9.21 -4.01
CA TYR A 44 -4.93 -10.30 -3.07
C TYR A 44 -6.10 -11.21 -3.50
N ASN A 45 -7.20 -10.63 -4.01
CA ASN A 45 -8.34 -11.42 -4.48
C ASN A 45 -7.95 -12.34 -5.66
N LYS A 46 -7.10 -11.85 -6.58
CA LYS A 46 -6.54 -12.65 -7.67
C LYS A 46 -5.61 -13.75 -7.14
N THR A 47 -4.73 -13.43 -6.19
CA THR A 47 -3.77 -14.38 -5.61
C THR A 47 -4.47 -15.57 -4.93
N PHE A 48 -5.55 -15.33 -4.18
CA PHE A 48 -6.29 -16.39 -3.49
C PHE A 48 -7.35 -17.09 -4.35
N GLN A 49 -7.51 -16.73 -5.63
CA GLN A 49 -8.46 -17.34 -6.57
C GLN A 49 -9.87 -17.54 -5.99
N ARG A 50 -10.35 -16.59 -5.18
CA ARG A 50 -11.65 -16.64 -4.48
C ARG A 50 -11.80 -17.75 -3.41
N LYS A 51 -10.73 -18.33 -2.87
CA LYS A 51 -10.78 -19.30 -1.76
C LYS A 51 -11.48 -18.75 -0.51
N TYR A 52 -11.29 -17.46 -0.21
CA TYR A 52 -11.79 -16.78 1.00
C TYR A 52 -12.86 -15.69 0.71
N LYS A 53 -13.84 -15.97 -0.17
CA LYS A 53 -14.81 -14.96 -0.66
C LYS A 53 -15.45 -14.11 0.43
N SER A 54 -15.96 -14.74 1.49
CA SER A 54 -16.67 -14.03 2.56
C SER A 54 -15.77 -13.02 3.28
N LEU A 55 -14.53 -13.44 3.59
CA LEU A 55 -13.53 -12.59 4.23
C LEU A 55 -13.14 -11.42 3.32
N PHE A 56 -12.96 -11.68 2.01
CA PHE A 56 -12.71 -10.62 1.02
C PHE A 56 -13.86 -9.61 0.91
N ILE A 57 -15.13 -10.05 0.96
CA ILE A 57 -16.28 -9.14 0.90
C ILE A 57 -16.32 -8.28 2.17
N LEU A 58 -16.16 -8.90 3.35
CA LEU A 58 -16.12 -8.18 4.63
C LEU A 58 -15.01 -7.13 4.63
N SER A 59 -13.79 -7.52 4.25
CA SER A 59 -12.66 -6.59 4.16
C SER A 59 -12.89 -5.46 3.16
N PHE A 60 -13.54 -5.74 2.02
CA PHE A 60 -13.86 -4.71 1.04
C PHE A 60 -14.82 -3.66 1.62
N VAL A 61 -15.87 -4.10 2.31
CA VAL A 61 -16.83 -3.20 2.97
C VAL A 61 -16.11 -2.34 4.00
N VAL A 62 -15.28 -2.93 4.86
CA VAL A 62 -14.49 -2.18 5.86
C VAL A 62 -13.62 -1.13 5.19
N LEU A 63 -12.87 -1.51 4.15
CA LEU A 63 -11.97 -0.61 3.42
C LEU A 63 -12.73 0.57 2.78
N VAL A 64 -13.87 0.31 2.15
CA VAL A 64 -14.71 1.37 1.54
C VAL A 64 -15.30 2.30 2.59
N VAL A 65 -15.82 1.75 3.69
CA VAL A 65 -16.35 2.57 4.80
C VAL A 65 -15.27 3.46 5.36
N THR A 66 -14.07 2.92 5.61
CA THR A 66 -12.94 3.72 6.11
C THR A 66 -12.48 4.79 5.13
N TYR A 67 -12.55 4.52 3.82
CA TYR A 67 -12.27 5.51 2.79
C TYR A 67 -13.27 6.67 2.83
N CYS A 68 -14.56 6.37 2.94
CA CYS A 68 -15.60 7.40 3.07
C CYS A 68 -15.42 8.24 4.34
N VAL A 69 -15.08 7.60 5.48
CA VAL A 69 -14.78 8.31 6.73
C VAL A 69 -13.55 9.22 6.57
N SER A 70 -12.47 8.70 5.98
CA SER A 70 -11.27 9.49 5.70
C SER A 70 -11.56 10.70 4.80
N ALA A 71 -12.38 10.50 3.76
CA ALA A 71 -12.80 11.58 2.86
C ALA A 71 -13.60 12.68 3.58
N PHE A 72 -14.37 12.33 4.61
CA PHE A 72 -15.09 13.32 5.43
C PHE A 72 -14.14 14.18 6.29
N PHE A 73 -13.04 13.60 6.77
CA PHE A 73 -12.02 14.32 7.54
C PHE A 73 -10.97 15.03 6.66
N TRP A 74 -11.05 14.89 5.34
CA TRP A 74 -10.09 15.45 4.41
C TRP A 74 -10.26 16.98 4.30
N THR A 75 -9.44 17.69 5.07
CA THR A 75 -9.28 19.15 5.06
C THR A 75 -7.80 19.49 4.99
N SER A 76 -7.44 20.70 4.55
CA SER A 76 -6.02 21.12 4.38
C SER A 76 -5.21 21.01 5.67
N THR A 77 -5.83 21.20 6.83
CA THR A 77 -5.22 21.08 8.16
C THR A 77 -5.16 19.65 8.69
N ASN A 78 -6.08 18.76 8.28
CA ASN A 78 -6.18 17.39 8.80
C ASN A 78 -5.82 16.31 7.77
N SER A 79 -5.09 16.66 6.71
CA SER A 79 -4.74 15.74 5.63
C SER A 79 -3.95 14.51 6.11
N LEU A 80 -3.11 14.66 7.13
CA LEU A 80 -2.35 13.56 7.74
C LEU A 80 -3.25 12.60 8.53
N LEU A 81 -4.23 13.13 9.25
CA LEU A 81 -5.22 12.34 9.98
C LEU A 81 -6.10 11.53 9.03
N ALA A 82 -6.56 12.15 7.94
CA ALA A 82 -7.28 11.45 6.87
C ALA A 82 -6.45 10.31 6.27
N LYS A 83 -5.15 10.54 6.02
CA LYS A 83 -4.22 9.49 5.55
C LYS A 83 -4.07 8.37 6.56
N ALA A 84 -3.92 8.68 7.85
CA ALA A 84 -3.80 7.68 8.91
C ALA A 84 -5.04 6.78 8.96
N ILE A 85 -6.25 7.36 8.94
CA ILE A 85 -7.51 6.62 8.93
C ILE A 85 -7.57 5.62 7.77
N ASN A 86 -7.09 5.99 6.58
CA ASN A 86 -7.05 5.09 5.42
C ASN A 86 -5.96 4.02 5.52
N LYS A 87 -4.77 4.37 6.01
CA LYS A 87 -3.62 3.47 6.03
C LYS A 87 -3.78 2.34 7.05
N LEU A 88 -4.43 2.61 8.19
CA LEU A 88 -4.70 1.60 9.23
C LEU A 88 -5.39 0.31 8.70
N PRO A 89 -6.59 0.38 8.12
CA PRO A 89 -7.30 -0.80 7.64
C PRO A 89 -6.60 -1.45 6.44
N ILE A 90 -5.92 -0.67 5.58
CA ILE A 90 -5.12 -1.21 4.48
C ILE A 90 -3.93 -2.02 5.03
N THR A 91 -3.22 -1.54 6.05
CA THR A 91 -2.15 -2.30 6.69
C THR A 91 -2.67 -3.59 7.27
N VAL A 92 -3.78 -3.56 8.03
CA VAL A 92 -4.38 -4.77 8.60
C VAL A 92 -4.75 -5.76 7.51
N PHE A 93 -5.35 -5.29 6.42
CA PHE A 93 -5.67 -6.10 5.26
C PHE A 93 -4.42 -6.74 4.65
N VAL A 94 -3.40 -5.94 4.34
CA VAL A 94 -2.16 -6.42 3.71
C VAL A 94 -1.45 -7.44 4.60
N LEU A 95 -1.27 -7.15 5.89
CA LEU A 95 -0.57 -8.05 6.81
C LEU A 95 -1.36 -9.34 7.05
N GLY A 96 -2.69 -9.23 7.25
CA GLY A 96 -3.56 -10.38 7.45
C GLY A 96 -3.53 -11.33 6.25
N PHE A 97 -3.71 -10.80 5.04
CA PHE A 97 -3.68 -11.64 3.83
C PHE A 97 -2.27 -12.10 3.44
N SER A 98 -1.22 -11.33 3.76
CA SER A 98 0.17 -11.81 3.64
C SER A 98 0.39 -13.04 4.51
N PHE A 99 -0.05 -12.99 5.77
CA PHE A 99 0.08 -14.10 6.71
C PHE A 99 -0.72 -15.32 6.24
N MET A 100 -1.96 -15.12 5.78
CA MET A 100 -2.76 -16.20 5.19
C MET A 100 -2.09 -16.84 3.99
N TRP A 101 -1.41 -16.04 3.15
CA TRP A 101 -0.72 -16.55 1.97
C TRP A 101 0.48 -17.40 2.37
N VAL A 102 1.26 -16.95 3.35
CA VAL A 102 2.37 -17.73 3.92
C VAL A 102 1.86 -19.04 4.54
N LYS A 103 0.76 -18.99 5.29
CA LYS A 103 0.12 -20.19 5.86
C LYS A 103 -0.29 -21.18 4.78
N ASP A 104 -0.91 -20.72 3.70
CA ASP A 104 -1.35 -21.57 2.58
C ASP A 104 -0.15 -22.15 1.81
N LEU A 105 0.89 -21.34 1.59
CA LEU A 105 2.13 -21.77 0.95
C LEU A 105 2.78 -22.95 1.68
N PHE A 106 2.90 -22.87 3.01
CA PHE A 106 3.47 -23.94 3.82
C PHE A 106 2.51 -25.13 4.01
N GLY A 107 1.20 -24.87 4.12
CA GLY A 107 0.20 -25.92 4.32
C GLY A 107 -0.01 -26.82 3.10
N GLU A 108 0.10 -26.26 1.89
CA GLU A 108 -0.11 -26.99 0.64
C GLU A 108 1.19 -27.57 0.07
N MET A 109 2.37 -27.29 0.66
CA MET A 109 3.70 -27.58 0.09
C MET A 109 3.80 -27.20 -1.40
N ALA A 110 3.08 -26.15 -1.80
CA ALA A 110 2.71 -25.91 -3.20
C ALA A 110 3.86 -25.38 -4.07
N ILE A 111 5.00 -25.00 -3.48
CA ILE A 111 6.14 -24.42 -4.21
C ILE A 111 7.45 -24.89 -3.59
N ASP A 112 8.27 -25.60 -4.36
CA ASP A 112 9.60 -26.07 -3.94
C ASP A 112 10.56 -24.92 -3.55
N ALA A 113 10.36 -23.72 -4.12
CA ALA A 113 11.12 -22.52 -3.83
C ALA A 113 10.26 -21.25 -3.97
N PRO A 114 9.72 -20.68 -2.87
CA PRO A 114 8.85 -19.49 -2.90
C PRO A 114 9.46 -18.29 -3.61
N GLN A 115 10.77 -18.10 -3.46
CA GLN A 115 11.57 -17.05 -4.11
C GLN A 115 11.57 -17.09 -5.65
N ASN A 116 11.14 -18.20 -6.26
CA ASN A 116 11.02 -18.29 -7.71
C ASN A 116 9.67 -17.77 -8.22
N SER A 117 8.70 -17.56 -7.32
CA SER A 117 7.40 -17.00 -7.67
C SER A 117 7.43 -15.48 -7.65
N SER A 118 6.86 -14.85 -8.69
CA SER A 118 6.64 -13.40 -8.72
C SER A 118 5.81 -12.93 -7.52
N THR A 119 4.82 -13.74 -7.11
CA THR A 119 3.88 -13.41 -6.02
C THR A 119 4.58 -13.22 -4.68
N PHE A 120 5.65 -13.99 -4.43
CA PHE A 120 6.45 -13.86 -3.22
C PHE A 120 7.00 -12.44 -3.07
N TYR A 121 7.67 -11.91 -4.09
CA TYR A 121 8.23 -10.55 -4.04
C TYR A 121 7.15 -9.47 -3.87
N PHE A 122 5.98 -9.63 -4.49
CA PHE A 122 4.88 -8.69 -4.30
C PHE A 122 4.37 -8.67 -2.85
N ILE A 123 4.15 -9.85 -2.27
CA ILE A 123 3.65 -9.96 -0.89
C ILE A 123 4.70 -9.47 0.10
N THR A 124 5.97 -9.84 -0.07
CA THR A 124 7.07 -9.37 0.79
C THR A 124 7.25 -7.86 0.70
N GLY A 125 7.22 -7.29 -0.50
CA GLY A 125 7.35 -5.83 -0.68
C GLY A 125 6.20 -5.07 -0.02
N LEU A 126 4.96 -5.54 -0.23
CA LEU A 126 3.77 -4.94 0.38
C LEU A 126 3.82 -5.08 1.92
N SER A 127 4.11 -6.27 2.45
CA SER A 127 4.14 -6.49 3.89
C SER A 127 5.19 -5.64 4.60
N MET A 128 6.41 -5.54 4.04
CA MET A 128 7.46 -4.65 4.57
C MET A 128 7.03 -3.18 4.52
N TYR A 129 6.55 -2.71 3.37
CA TYR A 129 6.12 -1.32 3.19
C TYR A 129 5.03 -0.92 4.21
N TYR A 130 3.98 -1.73 4.32
CA TYR A 130 2.87 -1.44 5.23
C TYR A 130 3.22 -1.64 6.70
N SER A 131 4.21 -2.47 7.03
CA SER A 131 4.72 -2.58 8.41
C SER A 131 5.48 -1.32 8.83
N ILE A 132 6.35 -0.80 7.95
CA ILE A 132 7.18 0.39 8.24
C ILE A 132 6.32 1.65 8.25
N THR A 133 5.50 1.83 7.21
CA THR A 133 4.71 3.07 7.05
C THR A 133 3.52 3.17 7.99
N PHE A 134 3.02 2.06 8.52
CA PHE A 134 1.92 2.06 9.49
C PHE A 134 2.24 2.91 10.73
N LEU A 135 3.39 2.67 11.36
CA LEU A 135 3.80 3.43 12.55
C LEU A 135 3.98 4.92 12.20
N LEU A 136 4.55 5.18 11.03
CA LEU A 136 4.79 6.54 10.54
C LEU A 136 3.48 7.32 10.36
N PHE A 137 2.46 6.72 9.74
CA PHE A 137 1.17 7.37 9.57
C PHE A 137 0.36 7.44 10.87
N LEU A 138 0.47 6.44 11.75
CA LEU A 138 -0.18 6.45 13.07
C LEU A 138 0.32 7.63 13.92
N PHE A 139 1.63 7.87 13.94
CA PHE A 139 2.22 8.99 14.68
C PHE A 139 2.33 10.28 13.87
N GLY A 140 1.91 10.28 12.60
CA GLY A 140 2.13 11.39 11.66
C GLY A 140 1.57 12.73 12.16
N TYR A 141 0.44 12.72 12.86
CA TYR A 141 -0.13 13.93 13.46
C TYR A 141 0.77 14.52 14.57
N TYR A 142 1.31 13.68 15.45
CA TYR A 142 2.21 14.13 16.52
C TYR A 142 3.55 14.62 15.95
N ILE A 143 4.06 13.90 14.95
CA ILE A 143 5.31 14.22 14.25
C ILE A 143 5.22 15.53 13.49
N ALA A 144 4.09 15.83 12.85
CA ALA A 144 3.92 17.08 12.12
C ALA A 144 3.88 18.31 13.05
N ASN A 145 3.50 18.10 14.32
CA ASN A 145 3.45 19.15 15.33
C ASN A 145 4.76 19.28 16.13
N SER A 146 5.71 18.34 16.00
CA SER A 146 7.07 18.46 16.52
C SER A 146 8.04 18.77 15.38
N SER A 147 8.48 20.04 15.28
CA SER A 147 9.31 20.54 14.19
C SER A 147 10.58 19.73 13.92
N ASP A 148 11.13 19.10 14.96
CA ASP A 148 12.50 18.60 14.94
C ASP A 148 12.67 17.24 14.25
N TYR A 149 11.60 16.45 14.13
CA TYR A 149 11.72 15.07 13.63
C TYR A 149 11.03 14.83 12.28
N PHE A 150 10.28 15.80 11.76
CA PHE A 150 9.49 15.63 10.53
C PHE A 150 10.34 15.11 9.35
N TYR A 151 11.56 15.62 9.21
CA TYR A 151 12.47 15.21 8.14
C TYR A 151 12.93 13.75 8.27
N ASP A 152 13.32 13.33 9.48
CA ASP A 152 13.77 11.96 9.75
C ASP A 152 12.67 10.94 9.45
N PHE A 153 11.43 11.27 9.82
CA PHE A 153 10.28 10.45 9.48
C PHE A 153 10.07 10.40 7.97
N TRP A 154 10.19 11.52 7.27
CA TRP A 154 10.06 11.55 5.82
C TRP A 154 11.09 10.64 5.11
N VAL A 155 12.33 10.63 5.60
CA VAL A 155 13.39 9.73 5.10
C VAL A 155 13.02 8.26 5.27
N ILE A 156 12.44 7.86 6.41
CA ILE A 156 11.98 6.47 6.63
C ILE A 156 10.91 6.08 5.61
N ASN A 157 9.95 6.97 5.31
CA ASN A 157 8.93 6.72 4.29
C ASN A 157 9.55 6.55 2.89
N ILE A 158 10.56 7.34 2.55
CA ILE A 158 11.30 7.22 1.28
C ILE A 158 12.00 5.86 1.21
N ILE A 159 12.71 5.45 2.26
CA ILE A 159 13.39 4.15 2.32
C ILE A 159 12.39 3.00 2.15
N ALA A 160 11.25 3.03 2.87
CA ALA A 160 10.20 2.02 2.74
C ALA A 160 9.67 1.95 1.30
N THR A 161 9.50 3.11 0.65
CA THR A 161 9.04 3.19 -0.74
C THR A 161 10.08 2.62 -1.72
N ILE A 162 11.37 2.83 -1.48
CA ILE A 162 12.45 2.24 -2.29
C ILE A 162 12.43 0.71 -2.16
N ILE A 163 12.33 0.18 -0.93
CA ILE A 163 12.24 -1.26 -0.69
C ILE A 163 11.04 -1.85 -1.46
N LEU A 164 9.87 -1.22 -1.35
CA LEU A 164 8.69 -1.62 -2.10
C LEU A 164 8.97 -1.69 -3.61
N ARG A 165 9.55 -0.63 -4.19
CA ARG A 165 9.84 -0.56 -5.64
C ARG A 165 10.82 -1.62 -6.11
N ILE A 166 11.85 -1.92 -5.31
CA ILE A 166 12.80 -3.01 -5.61
C ILE A 166 12.04 -4.33 -5.67
N CYS A 167 11.24 -4.64 -4.65
CA CYS A 167 10.43 -5.85 -4.62
C CYS A 167 9.45 -5.94 -5.80
N LEU A 168 8.75 -4.86 -6.15
CA LEU A 168 7.85 -4.83 -7.30
C LEU A 168 8.61 -5.10 -8.61
N THR A 169 9.77 -4.46 -8.80
CA THR A 169 10.59 -4.62 -10.01
C THR A 169 11.09 -6.05 -10.16
N VAL A 170 11.63 -6.64 -9.09
CA VAL A 170 12.08 -8.03 -9.08
C VAL A 170 10.91 -8.99 -9.31
N GLY A 171 9.75 -8.71 -8.69
CA GLY A 171 8.53 -9.49 -8.89
C GLY A 171 8.06 -9.49 -10.36
N VAL A 172 8.14 -8.35 -11.05
CA VAL A 172 7.84 -8.26 -12.49
C VAL A 172 8.84 -9.05 -13.31
N TRP A 173 10.14 -8.93 -13.02
CA TRP A 173 11.16 -9.65 -13.77
C TRP A 173 11.04 -11.17 -13.65
N LYS A 174 10.53 -11.64 -12.51
CA LYS A 174 10.23 -13.06 -12.25
C LYS A 174 8.88 -13.51 -12.81
N MET A 175 8.05 -12.62 -13.38
CA MET A 175 6.86 -13.05 -14.11
C MET A 175 7.31 -13.75 -15.40
N LYS A 176 6.94 -15.03 -15.54
CA LYS A 176 7.12 -15.71 -16.82
C LYS A 176 6.24 -15.00 -17.86
N PRO A 177 6.77 -14.67 -19.05
CA PRO A 177 5.92 -14.29 -20.16
C PRO A 177 4.97 -15.47 -20.42
N ASN A 178 3.67 -15.18 -20.47
CA ASN A 178 2.67 -16.15 -20.91
C ASN A 178 2.94 -16.57 -22.36
#